data_AF-A0A503E1F3-F1
#
_entry.id   AF-A0A503E1F3-F1
#
_cell.length_a   1.000
_cell.length_b   1.000
_cell.length_c   1.000
_cell.angle_alpha   90.00
_cell.angle_beta   90.00
_cell.angle_gamma   90.00
#
_symmetry.space_group_name_H-M   'P 1'
#
loop_
_entity.id
_entity.type
_entity.pdbx_description
1 polymer ?
#
loop_
_entity_poly.entity_id
_entity_poly.type
_entity_poly.pdbx_seq_one_letter_code
_entity_poly.pdbx_strand_id
1 'polypeptide(L)'
;MLSTYTSYQLITKDINKSIDRIEQQPTVDRDTQYYLANITKVKSIDDFVKNDRLFKYAMKAYGLENMDYAKAFMVKALKEGVSDPNSFANKLTDKRYAAFVSAFNFAANGPNATIYNKAQQLVTSNYALQVQIGASQAGLSYYQSETAYYVTNISKVKSIDDLMGNSRLLTYAMAAFGLDAETEPAATVRAMLEGGVSDPNSPANKLTDKSYANFVSAFDFAQYGDQTTTRDAAQQAVPKGYVAGTGLKLVEPSAQYIKGEADYYAANISKVKSIDDLMADKRLLTFAMASYGLDASTEKPLQISTMLAGGVSDPNSPANKLTDKRYANFVTAFNFAQYGDQTTSRDEVLKDTPKIYTTGSALGLIPPNADSMKSETAYYLANVTNVKSIDDLMANSRLYNYALSAYGLDPATESKDLIRSVLTGGIRDADSVANKMTNKAYAGLAAAFNFEQYGEAATTINPAQQPTVDNYMRQTLEEDAGKTNEGVRLALYFDRKASTITSWYDVLADTALASVVRTALGLPDSFATADIDKQAQLFGQKLDISDFTDPVKLNKFLTRFTSMYEINNPTSTAVTSVSVLFAKPVTSGISTDLMMAMQKLKF
;
A
#
# COMPACT_ATOMS: atom_id res chain seq x y z
N MET A 1 -44.92 1.72 -26.00
CA MET A 1 -43.61 1.81 -25.32
C MET A 1 -43.55 0.71 -24.27
N LEU A 2 -42.37 0.16 -23.96
CA LEU A 2 -42.20 -0.76 -22.85
C LEU A 2 -42.33 0.00 -21.53
N SER A 3 -42.81 -0.65 -20.47
CA SER A 3 -42.86 -0.03 -19.14
C SER A 3 -41.45 0.26 -18.61
N THR A 4 -41.37 1.16 -17.64
CA THR A 4 -40.13 1.52 -16.92
C THR A 4 -39.43 0.28 -16.36
N TYR A 5 -40.16 -0.59 -15.68
CA TYR A 5 -39.63 -1.84 -15.10
C TYR A 5 -39.06 -2.78 -16.17
N THR A 6 -39.83 -3.06 -17.23
CA THR A 6 -39.39 -3.98 -18.29
C THR A 6 -38.17 -3.43 -19.01
N SER A 7 -38.12 -2.14 -19.28
CA SER A 7 -36.98 -1.48 -19.92
C SER A 7 -35.72 -1.55 -19.05
N TYR A 8 -35.84 -1.26 -17.75
CA TYR A 8 -34.76 -1.40 -16.78
C TYR A 8 -34.23 -2.85 -16.72
N GLN A 9 -35.12 -3.84 -16.60
CA GLN A 9 -34.71 -5.25 -16.54
C GLN A 9 -34.02 -5.74 -17.81
N LEU A 10 -34.48 -5.31 -18.99
CA LEU A 10 -33.84 -5.69 -20.25
C LEU A 10 -32.40 -5.17 -20.35
N ILE A 11 -32.12 -3.99 -19.79
CA ILE A 11 -30.78 -3.41 -19.76
C ILE A 11 -29.92 -4.12 -18.70
N THR A 12 -30.42 -4.28 -17.47
CA THR A 12 -29.60 -4.82 -16.37
C THR A 12 -29.39 -6.32 -16.42
N LYS A 13 -30.29 -7.08 -17.05
CA LYS A 13 -30.11 -8.53 -17.28
C LYS A 13 -28.89 -8.84 -18.14
N ASP A 14 -28.54 -7.94 -19.06
CA ASP A 14 -27.35 -8.08 -19.92
C ASP A 14 -26.72 -6.69 -20.13
N ILE A 15 -26.16 -6.17 -19.04
CA ILE A 15 -25.56 -4.83 -19.02
C ILE A 15 -24.35 -4.74 -19.96
N ASN A 16 -23.58 -5.82 -20.08
CA ASN A 16 -22.41 -5.88 -20.96
C ASN A 16 -22.84 -5.72 -22.42
N LYS A 17 -23.82 -6.50 -22.88
CA LYS A 17 -24.36 -6.34 -24.24
C LYS A 17 -25.00 -4.97 -24.47
N SER A 18 -25.53 -4.34 -23.43
CA SER A 18 -26.06 -2.98 -23.51
C SER A 18 -24.93 -1.95 -23.66
N ILE A 19 -23.83 -2.13 -22.94
CA ILE A 19 -22.61 -1.33 -23.09
C ILE A 19 -21.97 -1.56 -24.46
N ASP A 20 -21.85 -2.79 -24.95
CA ASP A 20 -21.30 -3.10 -26.27
C ASP A 20 -22.07 -2.38 -27.39
N ARG A 21 -23.40 -2.27 -27.24
CA ARG A 21 -24.24 -1.51 -28.17
C ARG A 21 -23.99 0.00 -28.12
N ILE A 22 -23.68 0.55 -26.94
CA ILE A 22 -23.28 1.95 -26.77
C ILE A 22 -21.90 2.17 -27.40
N GLU A 23 -20.95 1.27 -27.15
CA GLU A 23 -19.59 1.33 -27.70
C GLU A 23 -19.60 1.32 -29.23
N GLN A 24 -20.45 0.50 -29.85
CA GLN A 24 -20.60 0.42 -31.31
C GLN A 24 -21.23 1.68 -31.94
N GLN A 25 -21.71 2.66 -31.16
CA GLN A 25 -22.20 3.91 -31.73
C GLN A 25 -21.02 4.71 -32.32
N PRO A 26 -21.09 5.17 -33.59
CA PRO A 26 -19.95 5.79 -34.27
C PRO A 26 -19.31 6.98 -33.53
N THR A 27 -20.11 7.80 -32.85
CA THR A 27 -19.60 8.94 -32.07
C THR A 27 -18.89 8.49 -30.80
N VAL A 28 -19.46 7.50 -30.09
CA VAL A 28 -18.90 6.94 -28.86
C VAL A 28 -17.57 6.24 -29.14
N ASP A 29 -17.53 5.39 -30.17
CA ASP A 29 -16.32 4.70 -30.60
C ASP A 29 -15.21 5.71 -30.94
N ARG A 30 -15.50 6.67 -31.82
CA ARG A 30 -14.52 7.69 -32.26
C ARG A 30 -13.99 8.54 -31.10
N ASP A 31 -14.83 8.90 -30.14
CA ASP A 31 -14.43 9.70 -28.97
C ASP A 31 -13.61 8.87 -27.99
N THR A 32 -13.96 7.60 -27.80
CA THR A 32 -13.22 6.65 -26.95
C THR A 32 -11.85 6.33 -27.52
N GLN A 33 -11.76 6.03 -28.82
CA GLN A 33 -10.49 5.83 -29.51
C GLN A 33 -9.59 7.06 -29.40
N TYR A 34 -10.15 8.26 -29.60
CA TYR A 34 -9.39 9.50 -29.44
C TYR A 34 -8.92 9.69 -28.00
N TYR A 35 -9.77 9.39 -27.01
CA TYR A 35 -9.45 9.50 -25.60
C TYR A 35 -8.27 8.59 -25.25
N LEU A 36 -8.37 7.28 -25.52
CA LEU A 36 -7.33 6.30 -25.23
C LEU A 36 -6.01 6.60 -25.95
N ALA A 37 -6.07 7.04 -27.21
CA ALA A 37 -4.88 7.35 -28.00
C ALA A 37 -4.12 8.61 -27.52
N ASN A 38 -4.74 9.47 -26.69
CA ASN A 38 -4.16 10.77 -26.34
C ASN A 38 -4.07 11.05 -24.84
N ILE A 39 -4.87 10.40 -23.98
CA ILE A 39 -4.87 10.72 -22.54
C ILE A 39 -3.50 10.48 -21.88
N THR A 40 -2.78 9.44 -22.29
CA THR A 40 -1.44 9.09 -21.75
C THR A 40 -0.34 10.09 -22.12
N LYS A 41 -0.59 10.93 -23.14
CA LYS A 41 0.32 11.99 -23.60
C LYS A 41 0.19 13.25 -22.75
N VAL A 42 -0.89 13.41 -21.99
CA VAL A 42 -1.14 14.57 -21.14
C VAL A 42 -0.22 14.52 -19.93
N LYS A 43 0.59 15.57 -19.74
CA LYS A 43 1.59 15.67 -18.65
C LYS A 43 1.32 16.80 -17.65
N SER A 44 0.28 17.60 -17.88
CA SER A 44 -0.07 18.68 -16.97
C SER A 44 -1.58 18.94 -16.95
N ILE A 45 -2.04 19.63 -15.91
CA ILE A 45 -3.43 20.10 -15.79
C ILE A 45 -3.79 20.99 -16.98
N ASP A 46 -2.87 21.86 -17.40
CA ASP A 46 -3.09 22.77 -18.52
C ASP A 46 -3.25 21.99 -19.83
N ASP A 47 -2.41 20.99 -20.09
CA ASP A 47 -2.55 20.14 -21.29
C ASP A 47 -3.89 19.39 -21.30
N PHE A 48 -4.33 18.94 -20.12
CA PHE A 48 -5.57 18.21 -19.97
C PHE A 48 -6.79 19.10 -20.28
N VAL A 49 -6.86 20.26 -19.64
CA VAL A 49 -8.02 21.18 -19.72
C VAL A 49 -8.04 21.98 -21.02
N LYS A 50 -6.90 22.19 -21.68
CA LYS A 50 -6.82 22.80 -23.02
C LYS A 50 -7.30 21.87 -24.13
N ASN A 51 -7.18 20.55 -23.94
CA ASN A 51 -7.74 19.59 -24.90
C ASN A 51 -9.22 19.37 -24.61
N ASP A 52 -10.08 20.18 -25.24
CA ASP A 52 -11.53 20.13 -25.05
C ASP A 52 -12.12 18.73 -25.21
N ARG A 53 -11.63 17.97 -26.19
CA ARG A 53 -12.17 16.64 -26.48
C ARG A 53 -11.85 15.66 -25.36
N LEU A 54 -10.63 15.66 -24.84
CA LEU A 54 -10.26 14.83 -23.69
C LEU A 54 -10.97 15.26 -22.41
N PHE A 55 -11.00 16.57 -22.16
CA PHE A 55 -11.59 17.11 -20.95
C PHE A 55 -13.09 16.85 -20.89
N LYS A 56 -13.83 17.10 -21.99
CA LYS A 56 -15.27 16.82 -22.05
C LYS A 56 -15.60 15.34 -21.92
N TYR A 57 -14.82 14.47 -22.56
CA TYR A 57 -14.97 13.02 -22.42
C TYR A 57 -14.83 12.60 -20.96
N ALA A 58 -13.77 13.06 -20.29
CA ALA A 58 -13.55 12.78 -18.88
C ALA A 58 -14.65 13.39 -17.99
N MET A 59 -15.05 14.65 -18.21
CA MET A 59 -16.12 15.29 -17.43
C MET A 59 -17.42 14.50 -17.55
N LYS A 60 -17.78 14.08 -18.77
CA LYS A 60 -18.94 13.21 -19.00
C LYS A 60 -18.80 11.87 -18.28
N ALA A 61 -17.64 11.20 -18.34
CA ALA A 61 -17.42 9.95 -17.62
C ALA A 61 -17.77 10.05 -16.12
N TYR A 62 -17.48 11.18 -15.49
CA TYR A 62 -17.79 11.41 -14.08
C TYR A 62 -19.16 12.09 -13.83
N GLY A 63 -20.01 12.20 -14.85
CA GLY A 63 -21.34 12.80 -14.78
C GLY A 63 -21.34 14.33 -14.63
N LEU A 64 -20.22 14.97 -14.96
CA LEU A 64 -19.98 16.41 -14.85
C LEU A 64 -20.12 17.15 -16.19
N GLU A 65 -20.77 16.55 -17.19
CA GLU A 65 -20.90 17.11 -18.55
C GLU A 65 -21.52 18.52 -18.56
N ASN A 66 -22.49 18.79 -17.68
CA ASN A 66 -23.12 20.11 -17.57
C ASN A 66 -22.20 21.18 -16.93
N MET A 67 -21.00 20.80 -16.48
CA MET A 67 -20.00 21.68 -15.87
C MET A 67 -18.69 21.71 -16.68
N ASP A 68 -18.71 21.20 -17.91
CA ASP A 68 -17.54 21.16 -18.80
C ASP A 68 -17.01 22.55 -19.20
N TYR A 69 -17.83 23.60 -19.07
CA TYR A 69 -17.44 25.00 -19.26
C TYR A 69 -16.63 25.56 -18.08
N ALA A 70 -16.75 24.97 -16.87
CA ALA A 70 -16.18 25.48 -15.63
C ALA A 70 -14.69 25.12 -15.47
N LYS A 71 -13.88 25.36 -16.50
CA LYS A 71 -12.47 24.96 -16.57
C LYS A 71 -11.63 25.49 -15.42
N ALA A 72 -11.78 26.76 -15.05
CA ALA A 72 -11.04 27.36 -13.93
C ALA A 72 -11.35 26.69 -12.59
N PHE A 73 -12.61 26.29 -12.38
CA PHE A 73 -13.04 25.55 -11.20
C PHE A 73 -12.36 24.19 -11.13
N MET A 74 -12.34 23.45 -12.25
CA MET A 74 -11.68 22.15 -12.34
C MET A 74 -10.16 22.24 -12.21
N VAL A 75 -9.53 23.29 -12.76
CA VAL A 75 -8.10 23.55 -12.57
C VAL A 75 -7.77 23.73 -11.09
N LYS A 76 -8.60 24.46 -10.33
CA LYS A 76 -8.41 24.61 -8.89
C LYS A 76 -8.52 23.26 -8.17
N ALA A 77 -9.56 22.49 -8.47
CA ALA A 77 -9.76 21.16 -7.88
C ALA A 77 -8.58 20.21 -8.16
N LEU A 78 -8.09 20.17 -9.41
CA LEU A 78 -6.95 19.34 -9.82
C LEU A 78 -5.62 19.80 -9.23
N LYS A 79 -5.43 21.10 -9.01
CA LYS A 79 -4.21 21.66 -8.38
C LYS A 79 -4.12 21.34 -6.89
N GLU A 80 -5.24 21.39 -6.17
CA GLU A 80 -5.28 21.06 -4.75
C GLU A 80 -5.30 19.54 -4.51
N GLY A 81 -5.80 18.75 -5.46
CA GLY A 81 -5.84 17.30 -5.36
C GLY A 81 -6.91 16.81 -4.38
N VAL A 82 -6.72 15.58 -3.88
CA VAL A 82 -7.61 14.93 -2.89
C VAL A 82 -6.87 14.40 -1.66
N SER A 83 -5.55 14.57 -1.58
CA SER A 83 -4.73 14.04 -0.49
C SER A 83 -4.99 14.77 0.84
N ASP A 84 -5.21 16.09 0.79
CA ASP A 84 -5.62 16.88 1.96
C ASP A 84 -7.15 16.72 2.15
N PRO A 85 -7.63 16.27 3.32
CA PRO A 85 -9.07 16.25 3.64
C PRO A 85 -9.76 17.62 3.46
N ASN A 86 -9.00 18.71 3.59
CA ASN A 86 -9.47 20.09 3.43
C ASN A 86 -9.26 20.67 2.02
N SER A 87 -8.79 19.87 1.06
CA SER A 87 -8.69 20.28 -0.33
C SER A 87 -10.05 20.70 -0.91
N PHE A 88 -10.01 21.57 -1.92
CA PHE A 88 -11.20 22.09 -2.57
C PHE A 88 -12.16 20.99 -3.01
N ALA A 89 -11.67 19.93 -3.68
CA ALA A 89 -12.50 18.83 -4.16
C ALA A 89 -13.17 18.04 -3.02
N ASN A 90 -12.47 17.80 -1.92
CA ASN A 90 -13.00 17.05 -0.78
C ASN A 90 -14.08 17.85 0.00
N LYS A 91 -13.95 19.18 0.03
CA LYS A 91 -14.92 20.09 0.66
C LYS A 91 -16.22 20.25 -0.11
N LEU A 92 -16.27 19.91 -1.40
CA LEU A 92 -17.49 20.01 -2.18
C LEU A 92 -18.53 18.99 -1.70
N THR A 93 -19.80 19.41 -1.71
CA THR A 93 -20.94 18.53 -1.44
C THR A 93 -21.03 17.43 -2.50
N ASP A 94 -20.87 17.80 -3.77
CA ASP A 94 -20.86 16.85 -4.88
C ASP A 94 -19.52 16.09 -4.94
N LYS A 95 -19.54 14.81 -4.55
CA LYS A 95 -18.35 13.96 -4.50
C LYS A 95 -17.83 13.51 -5.86
N ARG A 96 -18.56 13.77 -6.95
CA ARG A 96 -18.09 13.46 -8.31
C ARG A 96 -16.84 14.25 -8.67
N TYR A 97 -16.68 15.46 -8.13
CA TYR A 97 -15.45 16.25 -8.30
C TYR A 97 -14.24 15.59 -7.65
N ALA A 98 -14.38 15.08 -6.42
CA ALA A 98 -13.30 14.34 -5.76
C ALA A 98 -12.96 13.05 -6.51
N ALA A 99 -13.97 12.32 -7.02
CA ALA A 99 -13.76 11.13 -7.85
C ALA A 99 -12.99 11.45 -9.15
N PHE A 100 -13.37 12.55 -9.83
CA PHE A 100 -12.66 13.03 -11.02
C PHE A 100 -11.21 13.40 -10.69
N VAL A 101 -10.98 14.21 -9.65
CA VAL A 101 -9.62 14.63 -9.26
C VAL A 101 -8.78 13.44 -8.81
N SER A 102 -9.37 12.45 -8.15
CA SER A 102 -8.68 11.20 -7.78
C SER A 102 -8.20 10.42 -9.00
N ALA A 103 -9.00 10.37 -10.07
CA ALA A 103 -8.64 9.69 -11.31
C ALA A 103 -7.57 10.44 -12.12
N PHE A 104 -7.59 11.77 -12.08
CA PHE A 104 -6.63 12.65 -12.76
C PHE A 104 -5.77 13.41 -11.74
N ASN A 105 -5.17 12.71 -10.78
CA ASN A 105 -4.52 13.34 -9.62
C ASN A 105 -3.14 13.93 -9.96
N PHE A 106 -3.12 15.03 -10.72
CA PHE A 106 -1.90 15.77 -11.08
C PHE A 106 -1.20 16.38 -9.87
N ALA A 107 -1.93 16.72 -8.80
CA ALA A 107 -1.35 17.21 -7.56
C ALA A 107 -0.43 16.18 -6.90
N ALA A 108 -0.85 14.91 -6.84
CA ALA A 108 -0.03 13.84 -6.25
C ALA A 108 0.99 13.25 -7.24
N ASN A 109 0.60 13.10 -8.51
CA ASN A 109 1.36 12.28 -9.48
C ASN A 109 2.06 13.10 -10.58
N GLY A 110 1.84 14.41 -10.63
CA GLY A 110 2.46 15.30 -11.62
C GLY A 110 2.27 14.80 -13.06
N PRO A 111 3.34 14.75 -13.88
CA PRO A 111 3.30 14.27 -15.26
C PRO A 111 2.86 12.81 -15.45
N ASN A 112 2.84 12.03 -14.36
CA ASN A 112 2.47 10.63 -14.41
C ASN A 112 0.98 10.39 -14.12
N ALA A 113 0.18 11.41 -13.80
CA ALA A 113 -1.21 11.25 -13.39
C ALA A 113 -2.07 10.44 -14.38
N THR A 114 -1.81 10.56 -15.68
CA THR A 114 -2.54 9.86 -16.75
C THR A 114 -1.95 8.52 -17.15
N ILE A 115 -0.85 8.11 -16.52
CA ILE A 115 -0.19 6.80 -16.64
C ILE A 115 -0.01 6.12 -15.26
N TYR A 116 -0.66 6.65 -14.23
CA TYR A 116 -0.43 6.24 -12.85
C TYR A 116 -1.15 4.93 -12.54
N ASN A 117 -0.39 3.98 -12.00
CA ASN A 117 -0.84 2.72 -11.44
C ASN A 117 -0.23 2.57 -10.04
N LYS A 118 -1.04 2.21 -9.05
CA LYS A 118 -0.56 2.10 -7.66
C LYS A 118 0.54 1.06 -7.50
N ALA A 119 0.38 -0.12 -8.09
CA ALA A 119 1.39 -1.17 -8.03
C ALA A 119 2.73 -0.69 -8.60
N GLN A 120 2.77 0.06 -9.70
CA GLN A 120 4.04 0.51 -10.29
C GLN A 120 4.65 1.75 -9.59
N GLN A 121 3.87 2.81 -9.39
CA GLN A 121 4.41 4.08 -8.88
C GLN A 121 4.33 4.22 -7.37
N LEU A 122 3.23 3.82 -6.72
CA LEU A 122 3.09 3.98 -5.27
C LEU A 122 4.01 3.04 -4.51
N VAL A 123 4.07 1.77 -4.93
CA VAL A 123 4.92 0.77 -4.28
C VAL A 123 6.39 1.16 -4.38
N THR A 124 6.85 1.64 -5.54
CA THR A 124 8.25 2.06 -5.71
C THR A 124 8.59 3.31 -4.91
N SER A 125 7.68 4.28 -4.86
CA SER A 125 7.84 5.48 -4.02
C SER A 125 7.87 5.13 -2.53
N ASN A 126 6.97 4.25 -2.10
CA ASN A 126 6.89 3.79 -0.72
C ASN A 126 8.13 2.96 -0.34
N TYR A 127 8.65 2.12 -1.24
CA TYR A 127 9.90 1.38 -1.01
C TYR A 127 11.07 2.32 -0.71
N ALA A 128 11.28 3.35 -1.53
CA ALA A 128 12.31 4.35 -1.29
C ALA A 128 12.11 5.09 0.06
N LEU A 129 10.87 5.42 0.39
CA LEU A 129 10.53 6.03 1.67
C LEU A 129 10.85 5.11 2.86
N GLN A 130 10.55 3.81 2.76
CA GLN A 130 10.83 2.85 3.83
C GLN A 130 12.32 2.63 4.05
N VAL A 131 13.13 2.66 2.99
CA VAL A 131 14.60 2.68 3.12
C VAL A 131 15.06 3.91 3.93
N GLN A 132 14.52 5.09 3.61
CA GLN A 132 14.86 6.32 4.32
C GLN A 132 14.39 6.33 5.78
N ILE A 133 13.18 5.85 6.05
CA ILE A 133 12.65 5.70 7.41
C ILE A 133 13.53 4.74 8.20
N GLY A 134 13.88 3.59 7.59
CA GLY A 134 14.82 2.60 8.11
C GLY A 134 16.09 3.24 8.64
N ALA A 135 16.78 3.97 7.76
CA ALA A 135 18.06 4.64 8.03
C ALA A 135 17.96 5.78 9.06
N SER A 136 16.77 6.33 9.30
CA SER A 136 16.54 7.47 10.20
C SER A 136 16.07 7.04 11.60
N GLN A 137 15.87 5.74 11.85
CA GLN A 137 15.42 5.25 13.16
C GLN A 137 16.47 5.47 14.26
N ALA A 138 16.01 5.95 15.42
CA ALA A 138 16.87 6.16 16.58
C ALA A 138 17.52 4.85 17.03
N GLY A 139 18.79 4.92 17.43
CA GLY A 139 19.55 3.76 17.90
C GLY A 139 20.16 2.89 16.80
N LEU A 140 19.83 3.10 15.52
CA LEU A 140 20.40 2.29 14.41
C LEU A 140 21.93 2.23 14.45
N SER A 141 22.59 3.38 14.67
CA SER A 141 24.06 3.45 14.75
C SER A 141 24.65 2.65 15.92
N TYR A 142 23.92 2.57 17.03
CA TYR A 142 24.31 1.75 18.18
C TYR A 142 24.23 0.26 17.81
N TYR A 143 23.11 -0.20 17.24
CA TYR A 143 22.94 -1.60 16.84
C TYR A 143 23.89 -2.03 15.72
N GLN A 144 24.21 -1.13 14.78
CA GLN A 144 25.28 -1.32 13.80
C GLN A 144 26.62 -1.58 14.48
N SER A 145 27.01 -0.72 15.43
CA SER A 145 28.28 -0.83 16.13
C SER A 145 28.37 -2.10 16.99
N GLU A 146 27.31 -2.43 17.72
CA GLU A 146 27.29 -3.63 18.58
C GLU A 146 27.34 -4.91 17.74
N THR A 147 26.59 -4.95 16.63
CA THR A 147 26.60 -6.09 15.72
C THR A 147 27.95 -6.26 15.04
N ALA A 148 28.57 -5.18 14.57
CA ALA A 148 29.92 -5.21 14.01
C ALA A 148 30.94 -5.76 15.01
N TYR A 149 30.90 -5.27 16.26
CA TYR A 149 31.79 -5.75 17.31
C TYR A 149 31.61 -7.24 17.61
N TYR A 150 30.35 -7.69 17.71
CA TYR A 150 30.03 -9.10 17.93
C TYR A 150 30.55 -9.98 16.78
N VAL A 151 30.21 -9.63 15.53
CA VAL A 151 30.59 -10.38 14.32
C VAL A 151 32.11 -10.54 14.18
N THR A 152 32.88 -9.51 14.54
CA THR A 152 34.35 -9.52 14.50
C THR A 152 34.99 -10.35 15.62
N ASN A 153 34.40 -10.38 16.81
CA ASN A 153 35.09 -10.91 17.99
C ASN A 153 34.56 -12.26 18.47
N ILE A 154 33.33 -12.63 18.14
CA ILE A 154 32.73 -13.83 18.73
C ILE A 154 33.45 -15.13 18.32
N SER A 155 34.00 -15.23 17.11
CA SER A 155 34.77 -16.42 16.68
C SER A 155 36.07 -16.63 17.45
N LYS A 156 36.55 -15.60 18.16
CA LYS A 156 37.76 -15.63 18.99
C LYS A 156 37.49 -16.21 20.38
N VAL A 157 36.24 -16.24 20.83
CA VAL A 157 35.80 -16.79 22.11
C VAL A 157 35.82 -18.33 22.02
N LYS A 158 36.63 -19.00 22.85
CA LYS A 158 36.80 -20.46 22.82
C LYS A 158 36.27 -21.17 24.06
N SER A 159 35.87 -20.43 25.08
CA SER A 159 35.40 -20.97 26.36
C SER A 159 34.30 -20.12 26.99
N ILE A 160 33.66 -20.67 28.01
CA ILE A 160 32.71 -19.94 28.88
C ILE A 160 33.41 -18.74 29.54
N ASP A 161 34.65 -18.92 29.99
CA ASP A 161 35.44 -17.85 30.61
C ASP A 161 35.71 -16.70 29.64
N ASP A 162 36.02 -16.99 28.37
CA ASP A 162 36.22 -15.96 27.35
C ASP A 162 34.93 -15.17 27.08
N LEU A 163 33.78 -15.86 27.05
CA LEU A 163 32.48 -15.24 26.79
C LEU A 163 32.08 -14.34 27.97
N MET A 164 32.15 -14.88 29.19
CA MET A 164 31.80 -14.16 30.42
C MET A 164 32.78 -13.02 30.73
N GLY A 165 34.04 -13.16 30.34
CA GLY A 165 35.07 -12.13 30.49
C GLY A 165 34.88 -10.92 29.56
N ASN A 166 34.03 -11.03 28.53
CA ASN A 166 33.73 -9.95 27.60
C ASN A 166 32.27 -9.50 27.76
N SER A 167 32.04 -8.57 28.69
CA SER A 167 30.68 -8.07 29.01
C SER A 167 29.92 -7.61 27.76
N ARG A 168 30.58 -6.92 26.82
CA ARG A 168 29.95 -6.46 25.58
C ARG A 168 29.44 -7.61 24.71
N LEU A 169 30.23 -8.70 24.57
CA LEU A 169 29.77 -9.89 23.83
C LEU A 169 28.65 -10.62 24.57
N LEU A 170 28.75 -10.75 25.90
CA LEU A 170 27.74 -11.41 26.71
C LEU A 170 26.40 -10.65 26.65
N THR A 171 26.41 -9.33 26.82
CA THR A 171 25.21 -8.48 26.73
C THR A 171 24.54 -8.61 25.36
N TYR A 172 25.31 -8.54 24.27
CA TYR A 172 24.78 -8.75 22.92
C TYR A 172 24.14 -10.14 22.75
N ALA A 173 24.87 -11.17 23.20
CA ALA A 173 24.46 -12.55 23.08
C ALA A 173 23.18 -12.86 23.87
N MET A 174 23.05 -12.34 25.08
CA MET A 174 21.87 -12.51 25.92
C MET A 174 20.67 -11.70 25.39
N ALA A 175 20.91 -10.46 24.96
CA ALA A 175 19.87 -9.60 24.39
C ALA A 175 19.22 -10.21 23.15
N ALA A 176 19.95 -11.01 22.35
CA ALA A 176 19.41 -11.74 21.22
C ALA A 176 18.29 -12.74 21.56
N PHE A 177 18.19 -13.14 22.83
CA PHE A 177 17.14 -14.02 23.35
C PHE A 177 16.19 -13.28 24.31
N GLY A 178 16.26 -11.95 24.37
CA GLY A 178 15.45 -11.14 25.28
C GLY A 178 15.90 -11.21 26.74
N LEU A 179 17.14 -11.62 27.01
CA LEU A 179 17.73 -11.68 28.34
C LEU A 179 18.62 -10.46 28.58
N ASP A 180 18.66 -9.98 29.82
CA ASP A 180 19.49 -8.84 30.22
C ASP A 180 20.68 -9.30 31.09
N ALA A 181 21.88 -9.21 30.51
CA ALA A 181 23.12 -9.61 31.19
C ALA A 181 23.45 -8.73 32.41
N GLU A 182 22.90 -7.52 32.52
CA GLU A 182 23.14 -6.62 33.66
C GLU A 182 22.28 -6.99 34.87
N THR A 183 21.11 -7.58 34.65
CA THR A 183 20.22 -7.99 35.74
C THR A 183 20.42 -9.44 36.17
N GLU A 184 20.98 -10.28 35.29
CA GLU A 184 21.19 -11.70 35.57
C GLU A 184 22.46 -11.96 36.40
N PRO A 185 22.37 -12.71 37.53
CA PRO A 185 23.56 -13.03 38.32
C PRO A 185 24.55 -13.86 37.50
N ALA A 186 25.80 -13.40 37.42
CA ALA A 186 26.85 -14.07 36.65
C ALA A 186 27.03 -15.56 37.01
N ALA A 187 26.88 -15.92 38.30
CA ALA A 187 26.95 -17.31 38.75
C ALA A 187 25.83 -18.19 38.15
N THR A 188 24.63 -17.63 37.98
CA THR A 188 23.48 -18.31 37.36
C THR A 188 23.75 -18.52 35.87
N VAL A 189 24.19 -17.49 35.16
CA VAL A 189 24.54 -17.57 33.72
C VAL A 189 25.63 -18.62 33.50
N ARG A 190 26.65 -18.64 34.35
CA ARG A 190 27.72 -19.63 34.31
C ARG A 190 27.21 -21.05 34.50
N ALA A 191 26.42 -21.30 35.54
CA ALA A 191 25.89 -22.63 35.83
C ALA A 191 25.00 -23.16 34.69
N MET A 192 24.26 -22.28 34.03
CA MET A 192 23.47 -22.62 32.84
C MET A 192 24.36 -23.01 31.65
N LEU A 193 25.40 -22.23 31.35
CA LEU A 193 26.33 -22.52 30.26
C LEU A 193 27.16 -23.81 30.51
N GLU A 194 27.59 -24.04 31.75
CA GLU A 194 28.33 -25.24 32.14
C GLU A 194 27.46 -26.51 32.06
N GLY A 195 26.17 -26.38 32.40
CA GLY A 195 25.22 -27.49 32.34
C GLY A 195 24.74 -27.86 30.92
N GLY A 196 24.87 -26.94 29.96
CA GLY A 196 24.39 -27.12 28.58
C GLY A 196 22.88 -27.35 28.48
N VAL A 197 22.41 -27.81 27.30
CA VAL A 197 21.00 -28.14 27.08
C VAL A 197 20.73 -29.63 26.83
N SER A 198 21.77 -30.46 26.78
CA SER A 198 21.62 -31.90 26.50
C SER A 198 20.99 -32.68 27.66
N ASP A 199 21.24 -32.29 28.91
CA ASP A 199 20.59 -32.88 30.09
C ASP A 199 19.22 -32.21 30.35
N PRO A 200 18.10 -32.95 30.34
CA PRO A 200 16.78 -32.41 30.70
C PRO A 200 16.72 -31.75 32.08
N ASN A 201 17.63 -32.11 32.99
CA ASN A 201 17.74 -31.56 34.34
C ASN A 201 18.79 -30.43 34.47
N SER A 202 19.38 -29.98 33.36
CA SER A 202 20.32 -28.85 33.39
C SER A 202 19.66 -27.58 33.94
N PRO A 203 20.41 -26.64 34.54
CA PRO A 203 19.84 -25.43 35.09
C PRO A 203 19.00 -24.64 34.08
N ALA A 204 19.45 -24.57 32.81
CA ALA A 204 18.73 -23.86 31.74
C ALA A 204 17.40 -24.55 31.37
N ASN A 205 17.37 -25.88 31.32
CA ASN A 205 16.17 -26.65 30.95
C ASN A 205 15.09 -26.65 32.04
N LYS A 206 15.49 -26.50 33.30
CA LYS A 206 14.58 -26.42 34.46
C LYS A 206 13.81 -25.10 34.54
N LEU A 207 14.30 -24.04 33.90
CA LEU A 207 13.59 -22.76 33.87
C LEU A 207 12.33 -22.85 32.98
N THR A 208 11.29 -22.18 33.44
CA THR A 208 10.03 -22.03 32.69
C THR A 208 10.22 -21.18 31.45
N ASP A 209 10.98 -20.08 31.59
CA ASP A 209 11.39 -19.24 30.48
C ASP A 209 12.40 -19.97 29.57
N LYS A 210 11.99 -20.22 28.34
CA LYS A 210 12.79 -20.95 27.34
C LYS A 210 13.86 -20.10 26.68
N SER A 211 13.86 -18.78 26.88
CA SER A 211 14.93 -17.91 26.38
C SER A 211 16.30 -18.30 26.94
N TYR A 212 16.38 -18.76 28.20
CA TYR A 212 17.62 -19.26 28.78
C TYR A 212 18.14 -20.52 28.09
N ALA A 213 17.28 -21.51 27.85
CA ALA A 213 17.66 -22.72 27.13
C ALA A 213 18.06 -22.41 25.68
N ASN A 214 17.37 -21.48 25.01
CA ASN A 214 17.73 -21.05 23.66
C ASN A 214 19.10 -20.35 23.63
N PHE A 215 19.38 -19.47 24.59
CA PHE A 215 20.68 -18.83 24.76
C PHE A 215 21.78 -19.88 24.98
N VAL A 216 21.61 -20.79 25.93
CA VAL A 216 22.60 -21.85 26.20
C VAL A 216 22.78 -22.77 25.00
N SER A 217 21.72 -23.09 24.24
CA SER A 217 21.84 -23.91 23.03
C SER A 217 22.71 -23.25 21.95
N ALA A 218 22.62 -21.93 21.80
CA ALA A 218 23.47 -21.17 20.89
C ALA A 218 24.93 -21.12 21.35
N PHE A 219 25.16 -21.19 22.66
CA PHE A 219 26.49 -21.18 23.30
C PHE A 219 26.79 -22.46 24.08
N ASP A 220 26.45 -23.63 23.53
CA ASP A 220 26.62 -24.92 24.23
C ASP A 220 28.08 -25.40 24.20
N PHE A 221 28.91 -24.78 25.06
CA PHE A 221 30.31 -25.17 25.26
C PHE A 221 30.47 -26.57 25.85
N ALA A 222 29.46 -27.08 26.56
CA ALA A 222 29.47 -28.43 27.09
C ALA A 222 29.42 -29.48 25.97
N GLN A 223 28.65 -29.22 24.91
CA GLN A 223 28.55 -30.10 23.75
C GLN A 223 29.65 -29.87 22.71
N TYR A 224 29.97 -28.60 22.40
CA TYR A 224 30.79 -28.26 21.24
C TYR A 224 32.17 -27.67 21.58
N GLY A 225 32.47 -27.45 22.85
CA GLY A 225 33.77 -26.92 23.29
C GLY A 225 34.16 -25.63 22.56
N ASP A 226 35.38 -25.58 22.04
CA ASP A 226 35.97 -24.43 21.36
C ASP A 226 35.35 -24.09 19.99
N GLN A 227 34.54 -25.02 19.44
CA GLN A 227 33.82 -24.83 18.18
C GLN A 227 32.48 -24.11 18.36
N THR A 228 31.98 -24.01 19.60
CA THR A 228 30.67 -23.44 19.94
C THR A 228 30.37 -22.14 19.20
N THR A 229 31.30 -21.19 19.29
CA THR A 229 31.12 -19.84 18.74
C THR A 229 31.33 -19.76 17.24
N THR A 230 31.84 -20.81 16.59
CA THR A 230 32.02 -20.88 15.13
C THR A 230 30.81 -21.46 14.40
N ARG A 231 29.82 -21.98 15.14
CA ARG A 231 28.56 -22.51 14.59
C ARG A 231 27.65 -21.37 14.11
N ASP A 232 26.77 -21.69 13.17
CA ASP A 232 25.76 -20.74 12.65
C ASP A 232 24.82 -20.20 13.73
N ALA A 233 24.58 -20.97 14.80
CA ALA A 233 23.80 -20.51 15.94
C ALA A 233 24.40 -19.22 16.55
N ALA A 234 25.70 -19.20 16.84
CA ALA A 234 26.38 -18.02 17.34
C ALA A 234 26.67 -17.00 16.23
N GLN A 235 27.09 -17.44 15.05
CA GLN A 235 27.55 -16.54 13.98
C GLN A 235 26.41 -15.81 13.25
N GLN A 236 25.24 -16.44 13.12
CA GLN A 236 24.13 -15.93 12.30
C GLN A 236 22.83 -15.77 13.10
N ALA A 237 22.44 -16.78 13.88
CA ALA A 237 21.17 -16.74 14.59
C ALA A 237 21.16 -15.71 15.73
N VAL A 238 22.26 -15.54 16.45
CA VAL A 238 22.38 -14.52 17.51
C VAL A 238 22.27 -13.09 16.95
N PRO A 239 23.03 -12.67 15.92
CA PRO A 239 22.82 -11.34 15.32
C PRO A 239 21.40 -11.13 14.80
N LYS A 240 20.80 -12.15 14.19
CA LYS A 240 19.41 -12.10 13.73
C LYS A 240 18.42 -11.89 14.87
N GLY A 241 18.56 -12.67 15.96
CA GLY A 241 17.73 -12.53 17.15
C GLY A 241 17.90 -11.17 17.82
N TYR A 242 19.13 -10.66 17.88
CA TYR A 242 19.44 -9.34 18.42
C TYR A 242 18.72 -8.23 17.66
N VAL A 243 18.86 -8.19 16.32
CA VAL A 243 18.20 -7.17 15.50
C VAL A 243 16.68 -7.30 15.56
N ALA A 244 16.14 -8.52 15.52
CA ALA A 244 14.70 -8.75 15.67
C ALA A 244 14.16 -8.24 17.02
N GLY A 245 14.92 -8.39 18.10
CA GLY A 245 14.57 -7.90 19.44
C GLY A 245 14.55 -6.38 19.58
N THR A 246 15.15 -5.63 18.64
CA THR A 246 15.14 -4.15 18.67
C THR A 246 13.81 -3.55 18.25
N GLY A 247 12.98 -4.29 17.51
CA GLY A 247 11.76 -3.77 16.89
C GLY A 247 12.00 -2.81 15.71
N LEU A 248 13.25 -2.65 15.25
CA LEU A 248 13.55 -1.87 14.05
C LEU A 248 12.90 -2.49 12.81
N LYS A 249 12.33 -1.64 11.96
CA LYS A 249 11.81 -2.03 10.65
C LYS A 249 12.78 -1.58 9.59
N LEU A 250 13.60 -2.50 9.09
CA LEU A 250 14.67 -2.23 8.14
C LEU A 250 14.38 -2.87 6.79
N VAL A 251 14.78 -2.21 5.71
CA VAL A 251 14.71 -2.78 4.37
C VAL A 251 16.04 -3.46 4.09
N GLU A 252 15.98 -4.75 3.74
CA GLU A 252 17.16 -5.55 3.45
C GLU A 252 17.53 -5.46 1.95
N PRO A 253 18.80 -5.20 1.58
CA PRO A 253 19.27 -5.39 0.21
C PRO A 253 19.15 -6.87 -0.20
N SER A 254 19.00 -7.12 -1.51
CA SER A 254 18.92 -8.52 -1.98
C SER A 254 20.24 -9.26 -1.75
N ALA A 255 20.15 -10.56 -1.45
CA ALA A 255 21.32 -11.42 -1.28
C ALA A 255 22.25 -11.40 -2.51
N GLN A 256 21.68 -11.25 -3.71
CA GLN A 256 22.45 -11.10 -4.95
C GLN A 256 23.26 -9.81 -4.97
N TYR A 257 22.67 -8.68 -4.54
CA TYR A 257 23.38 -7.40 -4.43
C TYR A 257 24.50 -7.49 -3.40
N ILE A 258 24.20 -8.01 -2.20
CA ILE A 258 25.19 -8.19 -1.12
C ILE A 258 26.38 -9.01 -1.60
N LYS A 259 26.12 -10.12 -2.29
CA LYS A 259 27.17 -10.97 -2.86
C LYS A 259 27.99 -10.22 -3.91
N GLY A 260 27.35 -9.47 -4.81
CA GLY A 260 28.05 -8.72 -5.85
C GLY A 260 28.98 -7.63 -5.31
N GLU A 261 28.60 -6.98 -4.22
CA GLU A 261 29.47 -6.02 -3.51
C GLU A 261 30.64 -6.71 -2.81
N ALA A 262 30.38 -7.83 -2.12
CA ALA A 262 31.43 -8.60 -1.45
C ALA A 262 32.45 -9.19 -2.45
N ASP A 263 31.98 -9.72 -3.59
CA ASP A 263 32.84 -10.22 -4.67
C ASP A 263 33.71 -9.10 -5.25
N TYR A 264 33.14 -7.92 -5.48
CA TYR A 264 33.89 -6.76 -5.99
C TYR A 264 34.95 -6.31 -5.00
N TYR A 265 34.60 -6.22 -3.71
CA TYR A 265 35.54 -5.86 -2.67
C TYR A 265 36.70 -6.86 -2.61
N ALA A 266 36.42 -8.16 -2.54
CA ALA A 266 37.44 -9.21 -2.50
C ALA A 266 38.38 -9.18 -3.72
N ALA A 267 37.86 -8.88 -4.91
CA ALA A 267 38.65 -8.83 -6.14
C ALA A 267 39.55 -7.59 -6.29
N ASN A 268 39.26 -6.50 -5.57
CA ASN A 268 39.90 -5.21 -5.80
C ASN A 268 40.63 -4.64 -4.58
N ILE A 269 40.26 -5.00 -3.36
CA ILE A 269 40.84 -4.38 -2.16
C ILE A 269 42.36 -4.60 -2.03
N SER A 270 42.88 -5.75 -2.47
CA SER A 270 44.31 -6.05 -2.43
C SER A 270 45.17 -5.16 -3.34
N LYS A 271 44.54 -4.49 -4.32
CA LYS A 271 45.19 -3.54 -5.25
C LYS A 271 45.37 -2.14 -4.63
N VAL A 272 44.60 -1.82 -3.59
CA VAL A 272 44.67 -0.54 -2.87
C VAL A 272 45.92 -0.54 -1.98
N LYS A 273 46.86 0.39 -2.21
CA LYS A 273 48.13 0.50 -1.47
C LYS A 273 48.24 1.79 -0.66
N SER A 274 47.32 2.73 -0.86
CA SER A 274 47.33 4.03 -0.21
C SER A 274 45.92 4.52 0.10
N ILE A 275 45.84 5.59 0.90
CA ILE A 275 44.59 6.32 1.16
C ILE A 275 44.00 6.83 -0.16
N ASP A 276 44.82 7.37 -1.05
CA ASP A 276 44.36 7.91 -2.33
C ASP A 276 43.76 6.82 -3.23
N ASP A 277 44.34 5.61 -3.25
CA ASP A 277 43.77 4.47 -3.98
C ASP A 277 42.39 4.09 -3.44
N LEU A 278 42.24 4.06 -2.10
CA LEU A 278 40.95 3.75 -1.46
C LEU A 278 39.91 4.83 -1.77
N MET A 279 40.31 6.10 -1.73
CA MET A 279 39.44 7.25 -2.01
C MET A 279 39.06 7.36 -3.50
N ALA A 280 39.91 6.87 -4.40
CA ALA A 280 39.65 6.86 -5.84
C ALA A 280 38.56 5.85 -6.24
N ASP A 281 38.50 4.72 -5.55
CA ASP A 281 37.46 3.70 -5.76
C ASP A 281 36.27 3.93 -4.82
N LYS A 282 35.28 4.68 -5.31
CA LYS A 282 34.06 5.00 -4.56
C LYS A 282 33.30 3.76 -4.10
N ARG A 283 33.36 2.65 -4.85
CA ARG A 283 32.63 1.43 -4.52
C ARG A 283 33.32 0.70 -3.36
N LEU A 284 34.64 0.58 -3.40
CA LEU A 284 35.42 0.07 -2.25
C LEU A 284 35.25 0.95 -1.01
N LEU A 285 35.32 2.27 -1.16
CA LEU A 285 35.15 3.20 -0.04
C LEU A 285 33.75 3.08 0.57
N THR A 286 32.70 3.03 -0.24
CA THR A 286 31.32 2.87 0.23
C THR A 286 31.14 1.57 0.97
N PHE A 287 31.65 0.46 0.43
CA PHE A 287 31.63 -0.85 1.09
C PHE A 287 32.34 -0.80 2.45
N ALA A 288 33.57 -0.30 2.46
CA ALA A 288 34.41 -0.25 3.64
C ALA A 288 33.79 0.61 4.74
N MET A 289 33.31 1.81 4.41
CA MET A 289 32.68 2.71 5.38
C MET A 289 31.35 2.17 5.90
N ALA A 290 30.53 1.58 5.03
CA ALA A 290 29.25 0.98 5.41
C ALA A 290 29.41 -0.15 6.43
N SER A 291 30.48 -0.97 6.33
CA SER A 291 30.81 -1.99 7.33
C SER A 291 30.96 -1.43 8.74
N TYR A 292 31.33 -0.16 8.89
CA TYR A 292 31.48 0.48 10.21
C TYR A 292 30.33 1.44 10.53
N GLY A 293 29.23 1.36 9.78
CA GLY A 293 28.04 2.19 9.98
C GLY A 293 28.22 3.63 9.52
N LEU A 294 29.16 3.91 8.61
CA LEU A 294 29.41 5.23 8.03
C LEU A 294 28.86 5.28 6.60
N ASP A 295 28.32 6.42 6.19
CA ASP A 295 27.79 6.60 4.83
C ASP A 295 28.70 7.51 4.01
N ALA A 296 29.51 6.88 3.14
CA ALA A 296 30.44 7.57 2.25
C ALA A 296 29.79 8.62 1.33
N SER A 297 28.48 8.52 1.07
CA SER A 297 27.76 9.48 0.22
C SER A 297 27.42 10.80 0.93
N THR A 298 27.40 10.79 2.26
CA THR A 298 27.09 11.96 3.09
C THR A 298 28.35 12.66 3.61
N GLU A 299 29.48 11.98 3.58
CA GLU A 299 30.75 12.43 4.15
C GLU A 299 31.57 13.26 3.17
N LYS A 300 32.30 14.26 3.70
CA LYS A 300 33.21 15.07 2.89
C LYS A 300 34.49 14.26 2.59
N PRO A 301 34.92 14.12 1.32
CA PRO A 301 36.13 13.36 0.99
C PRO A 301 37.38 13.79 1.77
N LEU A 302 37.55 15.10 1.97
CA LEU A 302 38.66 15.66 2.75
C LEU A 302 38.65 15.20 4.22
N GLN A 303 37.45 15.08 4.82
CA GLN A 303 37.32 14.62 6.20
C GLN A 303 37.74 13.16 6.32
N ILE A 304 37.29 12.30 5.40
CA ILE A 304 37.65 10.88 5.36
C ILE A 304 39.17 10.71 5.22
N SER A 305 39.78 11.39 4.24
CA SER A 305 41.23 11.37 4.02
C SER A 305 42.01 11.85 5.25
N THR A 306 41.56 12.92 5.90
CA THR A 306 42.17 13.45 7.13
C THR A 306 42.12 12.45 8.29
N MET A 307 41.00 11.75 8.45
CA MET A 307 40.83 10.73 9.49
C MET A 307 41.76 9.53 9.26
N LEU A 308 41.81 9.03 8.01
CA LEU A 308 42.69 7.91 7.65
C LEU A 308 44.17 8.28 7.79
N ALA A 309 44.55 9.50 7.39
CA ALA A 309 45.94 9.99 7.48
C ALA A 309 46.40 10.18 8.93
N GLY A 310 45.49 10.59 9.83
CA GLY A 310 45.81 10.76 11.24
C GLY A 310 45.91 9.45 12.04
N GLY A 311 45.36 8.36 11.52
CA GLY A 311 45.33 7.06 12.20
C GLY A 311 44.58 7.09 13.54
N VAL A 312 44.86 6.10 14.39
CA VAL A 312 44.25 5.97 15.74
C VAL A 312 45.26 5.86 16.89
N SER A 313 46.57 5.83 16.59
CA SER A 313 47.60 5.67 17.61
C SER A 313 47.78 6.91 18.50
N ASP A 314 47.55 8.11 17.95
CA ASP A 314 47.50 9.35 18.74
C ASP A 314 46.11 9.51 19.39
N PRO A 315 46.02 9.62 20.73
CA PRO A 315 44.76 9.95 21.41
C PRO A 315 44.09 11.24 20.90
N ASN A 316 44.86 12.15 20.33
CA ASN A 316 44.40 13.41 19.75
C ASN A 316 44.23 13.37 18.22
N SER A 317 44.34 12.18 17.60
CA SER A 317 44.05 12.00 16.17
C SER A 317 42.63 12.45 15.82
N PRO A 318 42.38 12.87 14.56
CA PRO A 318 41.05 13.30 14.13
C PRO A 318 39.95 12.28 14.43
N ALA A 319 40.23 10.98 14.24
CA ALA A 319 39.28 9.91 14.50
C ALA A 319 38.98 9.73 16.00
N ASN A 320 39.98 9.83 16.88
CA ASN A 320 39.79 9.65 18.33
C ASN A 320 39.08 10.83 19.01
N LYS A 321 39.21 12.04 18.43
CA LYS A 321 38.54 13.26 18.91
C LYS A 321 37.04 13.28 18.66
N LEU A 322 36.55 12.50 17.70
CA LEU A 322 35.11 12.40 17.44
C LEU A 322 34.43 11.61 18.56
N THR A 323 33.26 12.09 18.96
CA THR A 323 32.38 11.37 19.89
C THR A 323 31.86 10.09 19.25
N ASP A 324 31.60 10.12 17.94
CA ASP A 324 31.21 8.97 17.16
C ASP A 324 32.38 8.00 16.96
N LYS A 325 32.34 6.87 17.68
CA LYS A 325 33.38 5.85 17.65
C LYS A 325 33.42 5.04 16.36
N ARG A 326 32.41 5.16 15.48
CA ARG A 326 32.41 4.49 14.17
C ARG A 326 33.59 4.91 13.30
N TYR A 327 33.98 6.19 13.34
CA TYR A 327 35.17 6.67 12.61
C TYR A 327 36.46 6.05 13.14
N ALA A 328 36.62 5.98 14.47
CA ALA A 328 37.79 5.33 15.05
C ALA A 328 37.84 3.83 14.70
N ASN A 329 36.70 3.14 14.68
CA ASN A 329 36.62 1.73 14.29
C ASN A 329 37.01 1.54 12.81
N PHE A 330 36.49 2.37 11.91
CA PHE A 330 36.85 2.36 10.49
C PHE A 330 38.34 2.61 10.27
N VAL A 331 38.89 3.66 10.88
CA VAL A 331 40.32 4.01 10.75
C VAL A 331 41.21 2.94 11.40
N THR A 332 40.77 2.26 12.45
CA THR A 332 41.52 1.15 13.06
C THR A 332 41.69 -0.02 12.08
N ALA A 333 40.65 -0.36 11.32
CA ALA A 333 40.74 -1.39 10.29
C ALA A 333 41.63 -0.92 9.12
N PHE A 334 41.38 0.30 8.63
CA PHE A 334 42.10 0.91 7.50
C PHE A 334 43.24 1.83 7.95
N ASN A 335 44.07 1.37 8.89
CA ASN A 335 45.11 2.20 9.49
C ASN A 335 46.37 2.32 8.61
N PHE A 336 46.26 3.08 7.51
CA PHE A 336 47.37 3.39 6.60
C PHE A 336 48.50 4.16 7.28
N ALA A 337 48.18 4.97 8.30
CA ALA A 337 49.19 5.70 9.08
C ALA A 337 50.17 4.76 9.81
N GLN A 338 49.69 3.60 10.28
CA GLN A 338 50.51 2.61 10.97
C GLN A 338 51.10 1.55 10.03
N TYR A 339 50.32 1.05 9.08
CA TYR A 339 50.68 -0.13 8.29
C TYR A 339 51.03 0.16 6.84
N GLY A 340 50.87 1.41 6.37
CA GLY A 340 51.14 1.80 4.99
C GLY A 340 50.45 0.88 3.97
N ASP A 341 51.22 0.39 3.00
CA ASP A 341 50.76 -0.49 1.92
C ASP A 341 50.31 -1.88 2.38
N GLN A 342 50.68 -2.30 3.60
CA GLN A 342 50.26 -3.59 4.19
C GLN A 342 48.88 -3.53 4.82
N THR A 343 48.28 -2.33 4.93
CA THR A 343 46.96 -2.14 5.55
C THR A 343 45.91 -3.07 4.95
N THR A 344 45.87 -3.19 3.63
CA THR A 344 44.86 -3.98 2.92
C THR A 344 45.15 -5.48 2.88
N SER A 345 46.31 -5.92 3.39
CA SER A 345 46.68 -7.33 3.55
C SER A 345 46.28 -7.89 4.92
N ARG A 346 45.80 -7.04 5.84
CA ARG A 346 45.42 -7.44 7.20
C ARG A 346 44.09 -8.18 7.24
N ASP A 347 43.93 -9.06 8.22
CA ASP A 347 42.71 -9.83 8.44
C ASP A 347 41.49 -8.92 8.71
N GLU A 348 41.69 -7.77 9.36
CA GLU A 348 40.62 -6.80 9.60
C GLU A 348 40.02 -6.26 8.28
N VAL A 349 40.86 -6.08 7.26
CA VAL A 349 40.44 -5.57 5.94
C VAL A 349 39.98 -6.70 5.03
N LEU A 350 40.66 -7.84 5.03
CA LEU A 350 40.38 -8.96 4.12
C LEU A 350 39.24 -9.88 4.59
N LYS A 351 39.04 -10.04 5.90
CA LYS A 351 38.09 -11.00 6.47
C LYS A 351 36.99 -10.30 7.26
N ASP A 352 37.36 -9.44 8.21
CA ASP A 352 36.36 -8.84 9.12
C ASP A 352 35.47 -7.84 8.37
N THR A 353 36.04 -6.95 7.55
CA THR A 353 35.27 -5.93 6.82
C THR A 353 34.17 -6.54 5.92
N PRO A 354 34.45 -7.56 5.06
CA PRO A 354 33.39 -8.24 4.29
C PRO A 354 32.38 -8.98 5.15
N LYS A 355 32.80 -9.57 6.27
CA LYS A 355 31.90 -10.29 7.17
C LYS A 355 30.92 -9.33 7.84
N ILE A 356 31.41 -8.18 8.34
CA ILE A 356 30.54 -7.15 8.91
C ILE A 356 29.59 -6.60 7.84
N TYR A 357 30.07 -6.35 6.62
CA TYR A 357 29.23 -5.86 5.53
C TYR A 357 28.10 -6.84 5.21
N THR A 358 28.43 -8.12 5.00
CA THR A 358 27.45 -9.12 4.56
C THR A 358 26.43 -9.41 5.66
N THR A 359 26.87 -9.57 6.92
CA THR A 359 25.96 -9.75 8.06
C THR A 359 25.10 -8.50 8.30
N GLY A 360 25.71 -7.30 8.34
CA GLY A 360 24.98 -6.05 8.56
C GLY A 360 23.95 -5.77 7.48
N SER A 361 24.29 -6.02 6.21
CA SER A 361 23.36 -5.86 5.08
C SER A 361 22.23 -6.90 5.14
N ALA A 362 22.53 -8.16 5.43
CA ALA A 362 21.52 -9.22 5.54
C ALA A 362 20.55 -9.03 6.72
N LEU A 363 20.88 -8.15 7.66
CA LEU A 363 20.02 -7.75 8.78
C LEU A 363 19.36 -6.38 8.57
N GLY A 364 19.56 -5.74 7.41
CA GLY A 364 19.07 -4.40 7.10
C GLY A 364 19.75 -3.27 7.89
N LEU A 365 20.73 -3.59 8.76
CA LEU A 365 21.51 -2.62 9.51
C LEU A 365 22.35 -1.75 8.57
N ILE A 366 22.82 -2.30 7.45
CA ILE A 366 23.39 -1.52 6.35
C ILE A 366 22.28 -1.31 5.31
N PRO A 367 21.72 -0.10 5.18
CA PRO A 367 20.58 0.15 4.32
C PRO A 367 20.95 0.03 2.83
N PRO A 368 19.98 -0.29 1.95
CA PRO A 368 20.17 -0.24 0.51
C PRO A 368 20.63 1.14 0.07
N ASN A 369 21.79 1.20 -0.61
CA ASN A 369 22.25 2.43 -1.24
C ASN A 369 21.47 2.72 -2.54
N ALA A 370 21.77 3.86 -3.17
CA ALA A 370 21.10 4.30 -4.39
C ALA A 370 21.15 3.27 -5.54
N ASP A 371 22.29 2.58 -5.71
CA ASP A 371 22.46 1.58 -6.78
C ASP A 371 21.65 0.31 -6.49
N SER A 372 21.64 -0.15 -5.24
CA SER A 372 20.80 -1.26 -4.78
C SER A 372 19.32 -0.97 -5.00
N MET A 373 18.85 0.20 -4.54
CA MET A 373 17.45 0.64 -4.72
C MET A 373 17.08 0.72 -6.20
N LYS A 374 17.96 1.26 -7.05
CA LYS A 374 17.74 1.36 -8.50
C LYS A 374 17.61 -0.01 -9.14
N SER A 375 18.47 -0.97 -8.77
CA SER A 375 18.41 -2.35 -9.26
C SER A 375 17.12 -3.05 -8.86
N GLU A 376 16.73 -2.98 -7.57
CA GLU A 376 15.50 -3.60 -7.09
C GLU A 376 14.25 -2.98 -7.71
N THR A 377 14.22 -1.65 -7.81
CA THR A 377 13.12 -0.91 -8.47
C THR A 377 13.01 -1.30 -9.95
N ALA A 378 14.13 -1.40 -10.66
CA ALA A 378 14.13 -1.78 -12.08
C ALA A 378 13.62 -3.21 -12.28
N TYR A 379 14.04 -4.16 -11.45
CA TYR A 379 13.49 -5.51 -11.48
C TYR A 379 11.99 -5.51 -11.20
N TYR A 380 11.55 -4.80 -10.16
CA TYR A 380 10.14 -4.72 -9.80
C TYR A 380 9.28 -4.18 -10.95
N LEU A 381 9.64 -3.03 -11.51
CA LEU A 381 8.90 -2.40 -12.62
C LEU A 381 8.87 -3.27 -13.87
N ALA A 382 9.94 -4.01 -14.17
CA ALA A 382 10.01 -4.89 -15.34
C ALA A 382 9.10 -6.13 -15.22
N ASN A 383 8.72 -6.53 -14.00
CA ASN A 383 8.03 -7.79 -13.76
C ASN A 383 6.61 -7.63 -13.17
N VAL A 384 6.32 -6.54 -12.46
CA VAL A 384 5.03 -6.36 -11.77
C VAL A 384 3.84 -6.35 -12.72
N THR A 385 3.99 -5.86 -13.95
CA THR A 385 2.91 -5.85 -14.95
C THR A 385 2.54 -7.24 -15.46
N ASN A 386 3.39 -8.24 -15.23
CA ASN A 386 3.13 -9.63 -15.61
C ASN A 386 2.37 -10.39 -14.50
N VAL A 387 2.21 -9.78 -13.32
CA VAL A 387 1.48 -10.37 -12.19
C VAL A 387 -0.01 -10.15 -12.40
N LYS A 388 -0.76 -11.24 -12.57
CA LYS A 388 -2.20 -11.23 -12.88
C LYS A 388 -3.05 -11.75 -11.72
N SER A 389 -2.44 -12.31 -10.70
CA SER A 389 -3.15 -12.88 -9.56
C SER A 389 -2.36 -12.73 -8.27
N ILE A 390 -3.04 -12.97 -7.14
CA ILE A 390 -2.41 -13.06 -5.82
C ILE A 390 -1.36 -14.19 -5.82
N ASP A 391 -1.64 -15.30 -6.49
CA ASP A 391 -0.72 -16.42 -6.60
C ASP A 391 0.56 -16.05 -7.36
N ASP A 392 0.45 -15.31 -8.47
CA ASP A 392 1.62 -14.83 -9.21
C ASP A 392 2.50 -13.91 -8.35
N LEU A 393 1.88 -13.02 -7.57
CA LEU A 393 2.61 -12.11 -6.67
C LEU A 393 3.35 -12.89 -5.60
N MET A 394 2.67 -13.84 -4.94
CA MET A 394 3.20 -14.62 -3.83
C MET A 394 4.22 -15.68 -4.26
N ALA A 395 4.15 -16.16 -5.51
CA ALA A 395 5.11 -17.11 -6.07
C ALA A 395 6.46 -16.46 -6.39
N ASN A 396 6.48 -15.16 -6.70
CA ASN A 396 7.71 -14.41 -6.92
C ASN A 396 8.17 -13.74 -5.61
N SER A 397 9.03 -14.43 -4.84
CA SER A 397 9.56 -13.91 -3.57
C SER A 397 10.20 -12.54 -3.69
N ARG A 398 10.82 -12.20 -4.84
CA ARG A 398 11.46 -10.88 -5.01
C ARG A 398 10.42 -9.77 -5.15
N LEU A 399 9.35 -9.98 -5.92
CA LEU A 399 8.24 -9.04 -6.03
C LEU A 399 7.44 -8.93 -4.73
N TYR A 400 7.16 -10.08 -4.11
CA TYR A 400 6.45 -10.15 -2.83
C TYR A 400 7.20 -9.38 -1.73
N ASN A 401 8.50 -9.66 -1.56
CA ASN A 401 9.31 -8.97 -0.55
C ASN A 401 9.39 -7.47 -0.82
N TYR A 402 9.62 -7.06 -2.07
CA TYR A 402 9.65 -5.64 -2.45
C TYR A 402 8.33 -4.95 -2.10
N ALA A 403 7.20 -5.58 -2.43
CA ALA A 403 5.86 -5.07 -2.13
C ALA A 403 5.61 -4.93 -0.63
N LEU A 404 5.95 -5.94 0.18
CA LEU A 404 5.79 -5.90 1.63
C LEU A 404 6.68 -4.82 2.26
N SER A 405 7.97 -4.80 1.89
CA SER A 405 8.92 -3.81 2.38
C SER A 405 8.48 -2.39 2.05
N ALA A 406 7.87 -2.15 0.89
CA ALA A 406 7.31 -0.85 0.55
C ALA A 406 6.21 -0.38 1.53
N TYR A 407 5.45 -1.30 2.12
CA TYR A 407 4.45 -0.96 3.12
C TYR A 407 4.96 -1.07 4.57
N GLY A 408 6.27 -1.27 4.77
CA GLY A 408 6.87 -1.43 6.10
C GLY A 408 6.43 -2.73 6.80
N LEU A 409 6.06 -3.73 6.00
CA LEU A 409 5.79 -5.10 6.42
C LEU A 409 7.05 -5.92 6.20
N ASP A 410 7.48 -6.67 7.20
CA ASP A 410 8.71 -7.46 7.12
C ASP A 410 8.43 -8.84 6.50
N PRO A 411 8.90 -9.11 5.27
CA PRO A 411 8.62 -10.37 4.59
C PRO A 411 9.16 -11.61 5.33
N ALA A 412 10.11 -11.46 6.25
CA ALA A 412 10.65 -12.56 7.03
C ALA A 412 9.74 -12.99 8.19
N THR A 413 8.90 -12.08 8.69
CA THR A 413 8.05 -12.33 9.87
C THR A 413 6.56 -12.36 9.54
N GLU A 414 6.13 -11.76 8.42
CA GLU A 414 4.73 -11.75 8.01
C GLU A 414 4.24 -13.15 7.58
N SER A 415 3.07 -13.53 8.08
CA SER A 415 2.41 -14.77 7.68
C SER A 415 1.89 -14.68 6.24
N LYS A 416 2.32 -15.61 5.38
CA LYS A 416 1.82 -15.69 4.00
C LYS A 416 0.30 -15.86 3.93
N ASP A 417 -0.30 -16.59 4.86
CA ASP A 417 -1.76 -16.79 4.89
C ASP A 417 -2.51 -15.51 5.27
N LEU A 418 -1.94 -14.73 6.19
CA LEU A 418 -2.49 -13.42 6.54
C LEU A 418 -2.43 -12.48 5.33
N ILE A 419 -1.28 -12.38 4.66
CA ILE A 419 -1.13 -11.51 3.49
C ILE A 419 -2.05 -11.94 2.35
N ARG A 420 -2.19 -13.25 2.11
CA ARG A 420 -3.17 -13.77 1.16
C ARG A 420 -4.59 -13.33 1.53
N SER A 421 -4.97 -13.46 2.80
CA SER A 421 -6.31 -13.06 3.27
C SER A 421 -6.56 -11.55 3.12
N VAL A 422 -5.55 -10.73 3.38
CA VAL A 422 -5.58 -9.27 3.17
C VAL A 422 -5.79 -8.91 1.70
N LEU A 423 -5.05 -9.56 0.78
CA LEU A 423 -5.16 -9.30 -0.66
C LEU A 423 -6.49 -9.82 -1.24
N THR A 424 -6.95 -11.00 -0.80
CA THR A 424 -8.22 -11.60 -1.25
C THR A 424 -9.43 -10.80 -0.79
N GLY A 425 -9.43 -10.32 0.46
CA GLY A 425 -10.54 -9.53 1.01
C GLY A 425 -10.60 -8.10 0.46
N GLY A 426 -9.49 -7.58 -0.08
CA GLY A 426 -9.42 -6.23 -0.62
C GLY A 426 -9.75 -5.14 0.41
N ILE A 427 -10.14 -3.98 -0.09
CA ILE A 427 -10.44 -2.79 0.76
C ILE A 427 -11.88 -2.29 0.63
N ARG A 428 -12.70 -2.89 -0.24
CA ARG A 428 -14.08 -2.43 -0.49
C ARG A 428 -15.03 -2.81 0.65
N ASP A 429 -14.90 -4.02 1.16
CA ASP A 429 -15.66 -4.47 2.32
C ASP A 429 -15.07 -3.86 3.60
N ALA A 430 -15.87 -3.09 4.35
CA ALA A 430 -15.46 -2.51 5.62
C ALA A 430 -15.07 -3.60 6.65
N ASP A 431 -15.62 -4.80 6.50
CA ASP A 431 -15.37 -5.96 7.33
C ASP A 431 -14.20 -6.84 6.85
N SER A 432 -13.52 -6.45 5.76
CA SER A 432 -12.36 -7.18 5.23
C SER A 432 -11.22 -7.24 6.24
N VAL A 433 -10.38 -8.27 6.12
CA VAL A 433 -9.18 -8.42 6.97
C VAL A 433 -8.32 -7.15 6.91
N ALA A 434 -8.08 -6.63 5.71
CA ALA A 434 -7.25 -5.44 5.51
C ALA A 434 -7.77 -4.21 6.27
N ASN A 435 -9.09 -4.00 6.31
CA ASN A 435 -9.73 -2.86 6.97
C ASN A 435 -9.83 -3.02 8.49
N LYS A 436 -9.98 -4.26 8.99
CA LYS A 436 -10.03 -4.58 10.42
C LYS A 436 -8.68 -4.51 11.12
N MET A 437 -7.56 -4.60 10.39
CA MET A 437 -6.24 -4.50 10.97
C MET A 437 -5.97 -3.10 11.56
N THR A 438 -5.38 -3.06 12.76
CA THR A 438 -4.88 -1.82 13.37
C THR A 438 -3.77 -1.20 12.53
N ASN A 439 -2.86 -2.03 12.01
CA ASN A 439 -1.79 -1.58 11.13
C ASN A 439 -2.34 -1.27 9.73
N LYS A 440 -2.36 0.01 9.36
CA LYS A 440 -2.89 0.48 8.06
C LYS A 440 -2.03 0.09 6.86
N ALA A 441 -0.82 -0.45 7.07
CA ALA A 441 0.00 -1.00 6.00
C ALA A 441 -0.69 -2.11 5.21
N TYR A 442 -1.51 -2.96 5.87
CA TYR A 442 -2.25 -4.04 5.21
C TYR A 442 -3.31 -3.49 4.24
N ALA A 443 -4.09 -2.50 4.67
CA ALA A 443 -5.03 -1.80 3.79
C ALA A 443 -4.29 -1.09 2.63
N GLY A 444 -3.12 -0.50 2.91
CA GLY A 444 -2.27 0.09 1.88
C GLY A 444 -1.82 -0.92 0.82
N LEU A 445 -1.35 -2.09 1.24
CA LEU A 445 -0.92 -3.18 0.38
C LEU A 445 -2.09 -3.69 -0.49
N ALA A 446 -3.24 -4.00 0.15
CA ALA A 446 -4.45 -4.43 -0.56
C ALA A 446 -4.96 -3.37 -1.55
N ALA A 447 -4.83 -2.08 -1.21
CA ALA A 447 -5.22 -1.00 -2.10
C ALA A 447 -4.30 -0.85 -3.33
N ALA A 448 -3.01 -1.19 -3.23
CA ALA A 448 -2.09 -1.16 -4.36
C ALA A 448 -2.22 -2.36 -5.27
N PHE A 449 -2.50 -3.53 -4.70
CA PHE A 449 -2.70 -4.79 -5.41
C PHE A 449 -4.15 -5.25 -5.27
N ASN A 450 -5.08 -4.40 -5.72
CA ASN A 450 -6.51 -4.63 -5.53
C ASN A 450 -7.07 -5.65 -6.54
N PHE A 451 -6.63 -6.91 -6.39
CA PHE A 451 -7.08 -8.05 -7.19
C PHE A 451 -8.56 -8.37 -6.94
N GLU A 452 -9.08 -8.09 -5.75
CA GLU A 452 -10.52 -8.22 -5.42
C GLU A 452 -11.37 -7.39 -6.39
N GLN A 453 -11.00 -6.12 -6.60
CA GLN A 453 -11.76 -5.23 -7.47
C GLN A 453 -11.43 -5.41 -8.96
N TYR A 454 -10.15 -5.59 -9.30
CA TYR A 454 -9.67 -5.46 -10.68
C TYR A 454 -9.19 -6.75 -11.33
N GLY A 455 -9.14 -7.87 -10.60
CA GLY A 455 -8.63 -9.14 -11.11
C GLY A 455 -7.25 -9.00 -11.76
N GLU A 456 -7.07 -9.57 -12.96
CA GLU A 456 -5.80 -9.51 -13.71
C GLU A 456 -5.29 -8.10 -14.00
N ALA A 457 -6.17 -7.10 -14.01
CA ALA A 457 -5.79 -5.72 -14.29
C ALA A 457 -5.18 -5.00 -13.08
N ALA A 458 -5.18 -5.58 -11.87
CA ALA A 458 -4.78 -4.87 -10.65
C ALA A 458 -3.39 -4.20 -10.72
N THR A 459 -2.44 -4.78 -11.45
CA THR A 459 -1.06 -4.29 -11.60
C THR A 459 -0.83 -3.36 -12.81
N THR A 460 -1.85 -3.21 -13.65
CA THR A 460 -1.81 -2.38 -14.88
C THR A 460 -2.92 -1.33 -14.94
N ILE A 461 -3.90 -1.40 -14.03
CA ILE A 461 -5.04 -0.49 -13.98
C ILE A 461 -4.59 0.96 -13.75
N ASN A 462 -5.14 1.84 -14.57
CA ASN A 462 -4.91 3.27 -14.46
C ASN A 462 -6.26 3.97 -14.41
N PRO A 463 -6.60 4.69 -13.32
CA PRO A 463 -7.88 5.38 -13.16
C PRO A 463 -8.25 6.29 -14.33
N ALA A 464 -7.27 6.93 -14.98
CA ALA A 464 -7.47 7.83 -16.10
C ALA A 464 -7.74 7.11 -17.45
N GLN A 465 -7.62 5.79 -17.54
CA GLN A 465 -7.81 5.02 -18.78
C GLN A 465 -9.11 4.23 -18.74
N GLN A 466 -9.03 2.89 -18.70
CA GLN A 466 -10.19 2.01 -18.82
C GLN A 466 -11.31 2.32 -17.81
N PRO A 467 -11.04 2.58 -16.51
CA PRO A 467 -12.10 2.99 -15.58
C PRO A 467 -12.84 4.27 -16.01
N THR A 468 -12.14 5.23 -16.62
CA THR A 468 -12.81 6.42 -17.17
C THR A 468 -13.65 6.06 -18.40
N VAL A 469 -13.17 5.18 -19.27
CA VAL A 469 -13.95 4.68 -20.42
C VAL A 469 -15.18 3.92 -19.96
N ASP A 470 -15.06 3.02 -18.98
CA ASP A 470 -16.18 2.25 -18.43
C ASP A 470 -17.24 3.18 -17.81
N ASN A 471 -16.79 4.21 -17.09
CA ASN A 471 -17.66 5.24 -16.55
C ASN A 471 -18.35 6.04 -17.66
N TYR A 472 -17.64 6.39 -18.73
CA TYR A 472 -18.20 7.06 -19.91
C TYR A 472 -19.27 6.19 -20.59
N MET A 473 -19.02 4.89 -20.76
CA MET A 473 -19.99 3.97 -21.35
C MET A 473 -21.25 3.84 -20.51
N ARG A 474 -21.10 3.66 -19.19
CA ARG A 474 -22.23 3.59 -18.25
C ARG A 474 -23.03 4.88 -18.25
N GLN A 475 -22.37 6.03 -18.19
CA GLN A 475 -23.02 7.32 -18.24
C GLN A 475 -23.79 7.52 -19.55
N THR A 476 -23.19 7.16 -20.69
CA THR A 476 -23.85 7.28 -22.00
C THR A 476 -25.06 6.33 -22.11
N LEU A 477 -24.96 5.11 -21.57
CA LEU A 477 -26.08 4.17 -21.49
C LEU A 477 -27.25 4.74 -20.66
N GLU A 478 -26.95 5.32 -19.49
CA GLU A 478 -27.93 5.95 -18.61
C GLU A 478 -28.65 7.11 -19.31
N GLU A 479 -27.90 7.99 -20.00
CA GLU A 479 -28.45 9.11 -20.76
C GLU A 479 -29.32 8.64 -21.94
N ASP A 480 -28.85 7.67 -22.73
CA ASP A 480 -29.60 7.11 -23.86
C ASP A 480 -30.90 6.45 -23.41
N ALA A 481 -30.87 5.72 -22.29
CA ALA A 481 -32.08 5.17 -21.67
C ALA A 481 -33.02 6.30 -21.21
N GLY A 482 -32.48 7.36 -20.61
CA GLY A 482 -33.23 8.52 -20.12
C GLY A 482 -33.96 9.29 -21.21
N LYS A 483 -33.39 9.38 -22.43
CA LYS A 483 -34.07 9.98 -23.61
C LYS A 483 -35.40 9.29 -23.92
N THR A 484 -35.51 8.00 -23.59
CA THR A 484 -36.74 7.22 -23.78
C THR A 484 -37.60 7.21 -22.52
N ASN A 485 -36.98 7.03 -21.35
CA ASN A 485 -37.68 6.96 -20.07
C ASN A 485 -36.76 7.39 -18.92
N GLU A 486 -37.05 8.55 -18.34
CA GLU A 486 -36.32 9.13 -17.22
C GLU A 486 -36.27 8.20 -15.98
N GLY A 487 -37.34 7.44 -15.72
CA GLY A 487 -37.38 6.47 -14.63
C GLY A 487 -36.37 5.35 -14.81
N VAL A 488 -36.07 4.94 -16.06
CA VAL A 488 -35.04 3.95 -16.35
C VAL A 488 -33.66 4.52 -16.06
N ARG A 489 -33.39 5.78 -16.45
CA ARG A 489 -32.12 6.47 -16.13
C ARG A 489 -31.91 6.53 -14.63
N LEU A 490 -32.91 6.97 -13.86
CA LEU A 490 -32.83 7.07 -12.41
C LEU A 490 -32.59 5.69 -11.76
N ALA A 491 -33.22 4.62 -12.26
CA ALA A 491 -32.99 3.27 -11.77
C ALA A 491 -31.56 2.79 -12.05
N LEU A 492 -31.05 2.99 -13.26
CA LEU A 492 -29.66 2.62 -13.64
C LEU A 492 -28.63 3.44 -12.86
N TYR A 493 -28.88 4.74 -12.67
CA TYR A 493 -28.02 5.61 -11.87
C TYR A 493 -27.96 5.14 -10.41
N PHE A 494 -29.11 4.81 -9.82
CA PHE A 494 -29.18 4.29 -8.45
C PHE A 494 -28.47 2.95 -8.33
N ASP A 495 -28.70 2.02 -9.27
CA ASP A 495 -28.02 0.71 -9.32
C ASP A 495 -26.49 0.86 -9.33
N ARG A 496 -25.98 1.76 -10.17
CA ARG A 496 -24.54 2.08 -10.24
C ARG A 496 -23.99 2.63 -8.93
N LYS A 497 -24.74 3.51 -8.26
CA LYS A 497 -24.29 4.22 -7.05
C LYS A 497 -24.55 3.45 -5.75
N ALA A 498 -25.43 2.46 -5.76
CA ALA A 498 -25.94 1.76 -4.59
C ALA A 498 -24.83 1.30 -3.63
N SER A 499 -23.79 0.65 -4.16
CA SER A 499 -22.66 0.14 -3.36
C SER A 499 -21.77 1.21 -2.71
N THR A 500 -21.91 2.48 -3.11
CA THR A 500 -21.14 3.60 -2.56
C THR A 500 -21.90 4.38 -1.49
N ILE A 501 -23.18 4.06 -1.28
CA ILE A 501 -24.03 4.74 -0.31
C ILE A 501 -23.75 4.15 1.08
N THR A 502 -23.23 4.98 1.98
CA THR A 502 -22.90 4.57 3.36
C THR A 502 -23.78 5.24 4.41
N SER A 503 -24.45 6.32 4.02
CA SER A 503 -25.32 7.11 4.89
C SER A 503 -26.55 7.64 4.14
N TRP A 504 -27.67 7.80 4.84
CA TRP A 504 -28.87 8.42 4.25
C TRP A 504 -28.64 9.88 3.86
N TYR A 505 -27.65 10.54 4.48
CA TYR A 505 -27.22 11.87 4.05
C TYR A 505 -26.53 11.83 2.68
N ASP A 506 -25.85 10.73 2.31
CA ASP A 506 -25.28 10.54 0.96
C ASP A 506 -26.40 10.47 -0.09
N VAL A 507 -27.49 9.77 0.24
CA VAL A 507 -28.69 9.69 -0.60
C VAL A 507 -29.33 11.06 -0.76
N LEU A 508 -29.49 11.82 0.34
CA LEU A 508 -30.13 13.13 0.32
C LEU A 508 -29.28 14.21 -0.34
N ALA A 509 -27.95 14.06 -0.35
CA ALA A 509 -27.03 14.95 -1.04
C ALA A 509 -27.11 14.84 -2.58
N ASP A 510 -27.61 13.72 -3.10
CA ASP A 510 -27.80 13.48 -4.53
C ASP A 510 -29.28 13.52 -4.90
N THR A 511 -29.68 14.51 -5.70
CA THR A 511 -31.08 14.70 -6.09
C THR A 511 -31.69 13.51 -6.82
N ALA A 512 -30.90 12.77 -7.61
CA ALA A 512 -31.38 11.59 -8.31
C ALA A 512 -31.60 10.43 -7.34
N LEU A 513 -30.67 10.19 -6.40
CA LEU A 513 -30.82 9.15 -5.38
C LEU A 513 -31.99 9.43 -4.45
N ALA A 514 -32.13 10.68 -3.98
CA ALA A 514 -33.25 11.11 -3.15
C ALA A 514 -34.60 10.93 -3.88
N SER A 515 -34.66 11.27 -5.17
CA SER A 515 -35.87 11.09 -6.00
C SER A 515 -36.29 9.63 -6.10
N VAL A 516 -35.33 8.72 -6.31
CA VAL A 516 -35.57 7.27 -6.37
C VAL A 516 -36.13 6.75 -5.04
N VAL A 517 -35.52 7.10 -3.91
CA VAL A 517 -35.97 6.65 -2.58
C VAL A 517 -37.36 7.20 -2.24
N ARG A 518 -37.62 8.49 -2.48
CA ARG A 518 -38.94 9.08 -2.25
C ARG A 518 -40.02 8.39 -3.09
N THR A 519 -39.74 8.19 -4.38
CA THR A 519 -40.69 7.55 -5.30
C THR A 519 -40.95 6.09 -4.89
N ALA A 520 -39.91 5.33 -4.54
CA ALA A 520 -40.04 3.96 -4.08
C ALA A 520 -40.89 3.85 -2.80
N LEU A 521 -40.76 4.81 -1.89
CA LEU A 521 -41.55 4.89 -0.66
C LEU A 521 -42.95 5.49 -0.86
N GLY A 522 -43.26 6.00 -2.06
CA GLY A 522 -44.54 6.66 -2.36
C GLY A 522 -44.69 8.02 -1.66
N LEU A 523 -43.58 8.69 -1.38
CA LEU A 523 -43.56 10.01 -0.74
C LEU A 523 -43.76 11.11 -1.80
N PRO A 524 -44.57 12.15 -1.51
CA PRO A 524 -44.77 13.26 -2.44
C PRO A 524 -43.53 14.14 -2.57
N ASP A 525 -43.40 14.87 -3.68
CA ASP A 525 -42.25 15.78 -3.91
C ASP A 525 -42.11 16.87 -2.84
N SER A 526 -43.22 17.31 -2.25
CA SER A 526 -43.21 18.26 -1.12
C SER A 526 -42.46 17.74 0.11
N PHE A 527 -42.26 16.42 0.23
CA PHE A 527 -41.44 15.86 1.29
C PHE A 527 -39.97 16.30 1.20
N ALA A 528 -39.50 16.70 0.01
CA ALA A 528 -38.16 17.23 -0.19
C ALA A 528 -37.86 18.48 0.65
N THR A 529 -38.89 19.26 1.03
CA THR A 529 -38.74 20.49 1.81
C THR A 529 -38.75 20.25 3.31
N ALA A 530 -38.95 19.00 3.76
CA ALA A 530 -38.87 18.65 5.16
C ALA A 530 -37.43 18.78 5.68
N ASP A 531 -37.30 18.92 7.00
CA ASP A 531 -35.99 18.92 7.65
C ASP A 531 -35.18 17.68 7.27
N ILE A 532 -33.91 17.86 6.92
CA ILE A 532 -33.07 16.80 6.35
C ILE A 532 -32.86 15.64 7.33
N ASP A 533 -32.79 15.92 8.63
CA ASP A 533 -32.61 14.89 9.66
C ASP A 533 -33.89 14.05 9.76
N LYS A 534 -35.06 14.68 9.62
CA LYS A 534 -36.35 13.97 9.57
C LYS A 534 -36.51 13.12 8.31
N GLN A 535 -36.02 13.61 7.17
CA GLN A 535 -35.99 12.81 5.93
C GLN A 535 -35.11 11.58 6.10
N ALA A 536 -33.88 11.75 6.60
CA ALA A 536 -32.94 10.66 6.85
C ALA A 536 -33.50 9.64 7.86
N GLN A 537 -34.11 10.12 8.95
CA GLN A 537 -34.76 9.27 9.96
C GLN A 537 -35.90 8.44 9.36
N LEU A 538 -36.77 9.04 8.54
CA LEU A 538 -37.88 8.33 7.92
C LEU A 538 -37.37 7.27 6.93
N PHE A 539 -36.33 7.58 6.15
CA PHE A 539 -35.71 6.60 5.25
C PHE A 539 -35.16 5.41 6.04
N GLY A 540 -34.39 5.67 7.11
CA GLY A 540 -33.83 4.62 7.96
C GLY A 540 -34.87 3.80 8.74
N GLN A 541 -36.06 4.34 9.01
CA GLN A 541 -37.16 3.57 9.60
C GLN A 541 -37.83 2.62 8.60
N LYS A 542 -37.72 2.89 7.30
CA LYS A 542 -38.44 2.16 6.24
C LYS A 542 -37.54 1.25 5.41
N LEU A 543 -36.25 1.54 5.38
CA LEU A 543 -35.25 0.84 4.58
C LEU A 543 -33.98 0.66 5.41
N ASP A 544 -33.32 -0.48 5.25
CA ASP A 544 -31.96 -0.67 5.72
C ASP A 544 -31.01 -0.26 4.60
N ILE A 545 -30.04 0.62 4.91
CA ILE A 545 -29.09 1.11 3.91
C ILE A 545 -28.13 0.00 3.45
N SER A 546 -27.87 -0.98 4.31
CA SER A 546 -27.02 -2.14 3.98
C SER A 546 -27.69 -3.05 2.94
N ASP A 547 -29.01 -2.98 2.77
CA ASP A 547 -29.71 -3.75 1.74
C ASP A 547 -29.31 -3.33 0.31
N PHE A 548 -28.73 -2.13 0.13
CA PHE A 548 -28.28 -1.66 -1.19
C PHE A 548 -26.95 -2.29 -1.64
N THR A 549 -26.23 -2.98 -0.76
CA THR A 549 -25.02 -3.73 -1.14
C THR A 549 -25.33 -5.16 -1.60
N ASP A 550 -26.51 -5.69 -1.23
CA ASP A 550 -27.00 -7.00 -1.67
C ASP A 550 -27.71 -6.87 -3.03
N PRO A 551 -27.18 -7.48 -4.11
CA PRO A 551 -27.75 -7.37 -5.45
C PRO A 551 -29.22 -7.81 -5.57
N VAL A 552 -29.64 -8.79 -4.76
CA VAL A 552 -31.01 -9.32 -4.79
C VAL A 552 -31.96 -8.33 -4.12
N LYS A 553 -31.56 -7.75 -2.99
CA LYS A 553 -32.37 -6.75 -2.28
C LYS A 553 -32.43 -5.44 -3.04
N LEU A 554 -31.30 -5.00 -3.61
CA LEU A 554 -31.24 -3.84 -4.49
C LEU A 554 -32.19 -3.99 -5.70
N ASN A 555 -32.20 -5.14 -6.35
CA ASN A 555 -33.10 -5.40 -7.47
C ASN A 555 -34.59 -5.34 -7.03
N LYS A 556 -34.94 -5.89 -5.87
CA LYS A 556 -36.29 -5.76 -5.31
C LYS A 556 -36.68 -4.30 -5.04
N PHE A 557 -35.76 -3.52 -4.47
CA PHE A 557 -35.97 -2.08 -4.25
C PHE A 557 -36.19 -1.33 -5.57
N LEU A 558 -35.36 -1.58 -6.58
CA LEU A 558 -35.48 -0.94 -7.90
C LEU A 558 -36.70 -1.41 -8.69
N THR A 559 -37.15 -2.65 -8.47
CA THR A 559 -38.43 -3.14 -8.98
C THR A 559 -39.59 -2.34 -8.40
N ARG A 560 -39.57 -2.08 -7.08
CA ARG A 560 -40.58 -1.24 -6.42
C ARG A 560 -40.52 0.19 -6.95
N PHE A 561 -39.33 0.79 -7.04
CA PHE A 561 -39.14 2.12 -7.61
C PHE A 561 -39.72 2.24 -9.02
N THR A 562 -39.28 1.39 -9.94
CA THR A 562 -39.69 1.46 -11.36
C THR A 562 -41.18 1.24 -11.55
N SER A 563 -41.81 0.42 -10.69
CA SER A 563 -43.26 0.22 -10.67
C SER A 563 -44.00 1.48 -10.17
N MET A 564 -43.55 2.08 -9.06
CA MET A 564 -44.14 3.32 -8.54
C MET A 564 -43.94 4.50 -9.49
N TYR A 565 -42.78 4.55 -10.14
CA TYR A 565 -42.48 5.57 -11.14
C TYR A 565 -43.43 5.47 -12.33
N GLU A 566 -43.68 4.26 -12.85
CA GLU A 566 -44.62 4.03 -13.95
C GLU A 566 -46.06 4.42 -13.60
N ILE A 567 -46.49 4.19 -12.35
CA ILE A 567 -47.81 4.62 -11.88
C ILE A 567 -47.94 6.15 -11.93
N ASN A 568 -46.89 6.86 -11.51
CA ASN A 568 -46.88 8.32 -11.46
C ASN A 568 -46.58 8.97 -12.83
N ASN A 569 -45.90 8.25 -13.72
CA ASN A 569 -45.45 8.70 -15.03
C ASN A 569 -45.75 7.65 -16.10
N PRO A 570 -47.03 7.44 -16.46
CA PRO A 570 -47.43 6.35 -17.35
C PRO A 570 -46.84 6.53 -18.75
N THR A 571 -46.05 5.56 -19.20
CA THR A 571 -45.39 5.55 -20.53
C THR A 571 -46.17 4.76 -21.58
N SER A 572 -47.27 4.11 -21.17
CA SER A 572 -48.14 3.26 -21.99
C SER A 572 -49.63 3.55 -21.73
N THR A 573 -50.41 3.67 -22.79
CA THR A 573 -51.89 3.82 -22.77
C THR A 573 -52.63 2.58 -22.24
N ALA A 574 -51.96 1.44 -22.05
CA ALA A 574 -52.59 0.25 -21.47
C ALA A 574 -52.78 0.37 -19.94
N VAL A 575 -51.97 1.19 -19.26
CA VAL A 575 -51.97 1.32 -17.79
C VAL A 575 -53.00 2.33 -17.28
N THR A 576 -53.47 3.25 -18.15
CA THR A 576 -54.59 4.15 -17.82
C THR A 576 -55.85 3.41 -17.37
N SER A 577 -56.04 2.16 -17.80
CA SER A 577 -57.16 1.29 -17.41
C SER A 577 -57.06 0.76 -15.97
N VAL A 578 -55.85 0.61 -15.43
CA VAL A 578 -55.62 0.09 -14.07
C VAL A 578 -55.59 1.24 -13.06
N SER A 579 -55.05 2.40 -13.43
CA SER A 579 -55.13 3.63 -12.62
C SER A 579 -56.57 4.09 -12.40
N VAL A 580 -57.47 3.84 -13.37
CA VAL A 580 -58.92 4.06 -13.24
C VAL A 580 -59.58 3.05 -12.28
N LEU A 581 -59.04 1.83 -12.16
CA LEU A 581 -59.57 0.82 -11.22
C LEU A 581 -59.18 1.09 -9.75
N PHE A 582 -58.05 1.76 -9.50
CA PHE A 582 -57.57 2.12 -8.17
C PHE A 582 -57.93 3.54 -7.71
N ALA A 583 -58.50 4.37 -8.60
CA ALA A 583 -59.09 5.64 -8.23
C ALA A 583 -60.38 5.42 -7.43
N LYS A 584 -60.25 5.18 -6.12
CA LYS A 584 -61.38 5.25 -5.18
C LYS A 584 -61.92 6.70 -5.18
N PRO A 585 -63.22 6.95 -5.47
CA PRO A 585 -63.84 8.19 -5.06
C PRO A 585 -64.07 8.15 -3.55
N VAL A 586 -63.69 9.20 -2.83
CA VAL A 586 -63.83 9.32 -1.37
C VAL A 586 -65.25 9.75 -0.96
N THR A 587 -66.26 9.52 -1.80
CA THR A 587 -67.66 9.84 -1.48
C THR A 587 -68.57 8.73 -1.96
N SER A 588 -69.14 7.98 -1.02
CA SER A 588 -70.27 7.09 -1.28
C SER A 588 -71.46 7.91 -1.77
N GLY A 589 -71.65 7.93 -3.09
CA GLY A 589 -72.79 8.56 -3.75
C GLY A 589 -72.78 8.18 -5.22
N ILE A 590 -73.91 7.70 -5.72
CA ILE A 590 -74.11 7.42 -7.15
C ILE A 590 -73.84 8.72 -7.92
N SER A 591 -72.88 8.71 -8.85
CA SER A 591 -72.57 9.90 -9.65
C SER A 591 -73.76 10.31 -10.49
N THR A 592 -74.01 11.62 -10.57
CA THR A 592 -75.04 12.22 -11.44
C THR A 592 -74.86 11.81 -12.90
N ASP A 593 -73.62 11.54 -13.32
CA ASP A 593 -73.30 11.06 -14.67
C ASP A 593 -73.76 9.61 -14.90
N LEU A 594 -73.73 8.76 -13.87
CA LEU A 594 -74.28 7.40 -13.94
C LEU A 594 -75.82 7.42 -13.96
N MET A 595 -76.45 8.36 -13.24
CA MET A 595 -77.91 8.55 -13.33
C MET A 595 -78.35 9.09 -14.70
N MET A 596 -77.60 10.04 -15.29
CA MET A 596 -77.87 10.53 -16.65
C MET A 596 -77.64 9.47 -17.73
N ALA A 597 -76.65 8.57 -17.55
CA ALA A 597 -76.42 7.45 -18.45
C ALA A 597 -77.54 6.40 -18.39
N MET A 598 -78.11 6.14 -17.20
CA MET A 598 -79.24 5.22 -17.04
C MET A 598 -80.57 5.79 -17.56
N GLN A 599 -80.76 7.11 -17.55
CA GLN A 599 -81.97 7.76 -18.07
C GLN A 599 -82.03 7.76 -19.62
N LYS A 600 -80.89 7.55 -20.29
CA LYS A 600 -80.80 7.41 -21.75
C LYS A 600 -81.02 5.97 -22.26
N LEU A 601 -81.23 5.00 -21.35
CA LEU A 601 -81.47 3.58 -21.66
C LEU A 601 -82.95 3.18 -21.71
N LYS A 602 -83.88 4.14 -21.66
CA LYS A 602 -85.29 3.93 -21.99
C LYS A 602 -85.74 4.94 -23.02
N PHE A 603 -85.52 4.63 -24.30
CA PHE A 603 -86.52 4.53 -25.39
C PHE A 603 -85.80 4.09 -26.66
#